data_AF-E3LJB9-F1
#
_entry.id   AF-E3LJB9-F1
#
_cell.length_a   1.000
_cell.length_b   1.000
_cell.length_c   1.000
_cell.angle_alpha   90.00
_cell.angle_beta   90.00
_cell.angle_gamma   90.00
#
_symmetry.space_group_name_H-M   'P 1'
#
loop_
_entity.id
_entity.type
_entity.pdbx_description
1 polymer ?
#
loop_
_entity_poly.entity_id
_entity_poly.type
_entity_poly.pdbx_seq_one_letter_code
_entity_poly.pdbx_strand_id
1 'polypeptide(L)'
;MSSGISSFGFSCELNDETVKIYTIEHGIVELKNTGDLELGVWYDIWENSLEARDEYENKRCEVWEEDGEVFAKVLAIGPNNFFLPPEIHKKYKYAVWNPFLKYLDDGDNLFKDKVRGDDVVEIVVKYAPWKNGNFKIVELIEEAPFEGSSYCRLTPWTLEFMGLTMKEAAFPRPNNPCVKKDRVPPSDDVQMGLCIKASYRNVAFRQETGGSTEYCSYLFNPVLGLTRWMPKETASVQHENPEANKLSLGQVEDDPLKVEHRIGKWYTYSLNANKKGNRYSAVHKTTAKNVTEFQNPPKVTRVVDGEVEIETSFLFDYDMFETSENRQNKTEQRFPGLSKDAHFWDHNLGRVEIYPNISMEIIQAVENHREGLDPTESELLMNEAIVVSVTAVVLRNFMRNFENYPNNGIFVAKTLDTICYLNGGKVIYQR
;
A
#
# COMPACT_ATOMS: atom_id res chain seq x y z
N MET A 1 9.69 -6.02 25.57
CA MET A 1 9.80 -4.55 25.66
C MET A 1 8.37 -4.03 25.72
N SER A 2 7.92 -3.45 26.83
CA SER A 2 6.62 -2.75 26.85
C SER A 2 6.82 -1.43 26.11
N SER A 3 6.36 -1.36 24.86
CA SER A 3 6.17 -0.06 24.21
C SER A 3 5.05 0.65 24.97
N GLY A 4 5.36 1.75 25.65
CA GLY A 4 4.34 2.62 26.23
C GLY A 4 3.30 2.99 25.17
N ILE A 5 2.01 2.94 25.54
CA ILE A 5 0.92 3.33 24.64
C ILE A 5 0.99 4.85 24.45
N SER A 6 1.06 5.26 23.19
CA SER A 6 0.93 6.66 22.75
C SER A 6 -0.20 6.68 21.72
N SER A 7 -1.38 7.12 22.13
CA SER A 7 -2.59 7.13 21.30
C SER A 7 -3.53 8.24 21.76
N PHE A 8 -4.65 8.43 21.06
CA PHE A 8 -5.70 9.34 21.49
C PHE A 8 -7.06 8.69 21.25
N GLY A 9 -8.04 9.07 22.04
CA GLY A 9 -9.36 8.44 22.01
C GLY A 9 -10.37 9.21 22.82
N PHE A 10 -11.59 8.69 22.94
CA PHE A 10 -12.62 9.28 23.81
C PHE A 10 -13.09 8.31 24.88
N SER A 11 -13.39 8.84 26.06
CA SER A 11 -13.88 8.04 27.19
C SER A 11 -15.28 7.51 26.90
N CYS A 12 -15.47 6.20 27.06
CA CYS A 12 -16.71 5.48 26.80
C CYS A 12 -17.39 4.96 28.07
N GLU A 13 -16.60 4.67 29.12
CA GLU A 13 -17.09 4.15 30.39
C GLU A 13 -16.21 4.68 31.51
N LEU A 14 -16.82 5.05 32.63
CA LEU A 14 -16.13 5.63 33.79
C LEU A 14 -16.74 5.06 35.07
N ASN A 15 -15.88 4.63 36.00
CA ASN A 15 -16.25 4.32 37.38
C ASN A 15 -15.16 4.81 38.34
N ASP A 16 -15.36 4.64 39.65
CA ASP A 16 -14.45 5.16 40.68
C ASP A 16 -13.00 4.62 40.57
N GLU A 17 -12.80 3.47 39.93
CA GLU A 17 -11.50 2.80 39.84
C GLU A 17 -10.86 2.91 38.45
N THR A 18 -11.67 2.95 37.40
CA THR A 18 -11.23 2.76 36.02
C THR A 18 -11.95 3.68 35.03
N VAL A 19 -11.25 3.97 33.93
CA VAL A 19 -11.78 4.62 32.74
C VAL A 19 -11.52 3.71 31.54
N LYS A 20 -12.50 3.58 30.65
CA LYS A 20 -12.34 2.91 29.36
C LYS A 20 -12.36 3.94 28.25
N ILE A 21 -11.29 4.00 27.48
CA ILE A 21 -11.11 4.94 26.38
C ILE A 21 -11.08 4.18 25.07
N TYR A 22 -11.94 4.55 24.13
CA TYR A 22 -11.89 4.02 22.78
C TYR A 22 -10.83 4.74 21.96
N THR A 23 -9.86 3.98 21.45
CA THR A 23 -8.81 4.42 20.54
C THR A 23 -8.97 3.71 19.20
N ILE A 24 -8.58 4.37 18.11
CA ILE A 24 -8.65 3.78 16.77
C ILE A 24 -7.65 2.61 16.66
N GLU A 25 -6.45 2.80 17.20
CA GLU A 25 -5.35 1.84 17.09
C GLU A 25 -5.57 0.61 17.97
N HIS A 26 -5.97 0.81 19.22
CA HIS A 26 -6.01 -0.26 20.23
C HIS A 26 -7.42 -0.71 20.62
N GLY A 27 -8.47 -0.05 20.12
CA GLY A 27 -9.84 -0.28 20.59
C GLY A 27 -10.00 0.24 22.01
N ILE A 28 -10.66 -0.53 22.88
CA ILE A 28 -10.89 -0.13 24.27
C ILE A 28 -9.62 -0.33 25.10
N VAL A 29 -9.09 0.76 25.63
CA VAL A 29 -7.99 0.78 26.60
C VAL A 29 -8.58 1.07 27.97
N GLU A 30 -8.37 0.16 28.92
CA GLU A 30 -8.78 0.33 30.32
C GLU A 30 -7.60 0.88 31.13
N LEU A 31 -7.81 2.00 31.80
CA LEU A 31 -6.82 2.71 32.59
C LEU A 31 -7.39 3.00 33.98
N LYS A 32 -6.51 3.29 34.94
CA LYS A 32 -6.93 3.72 36.28
C LYS A 32 -7.57 5.11 36.21
N ASN A 33 -8.71 5.29 36.86
CA ASN A 33 -9.32 6.60 36.99
C ASN A 33 -8.52 7.48 37.97
N THR A 34 -8.09 8.65 37.52
CA THR A 34 -7.32 9.63 38.32
C THR A 34 -8.19 10.70 38.98
N GLY A 35 -9.51 10.68 38.77
CA GLY A 35 -10.48 11.49 39.52
C GLY A 35 -11.05 12.71 38.80
N ASP A 36 -10.54 13.08 37.63
CA ASP A 36 -10.91 14.30 36.89
C ASP A 36 -11.28 14.01 35.42
N LEU A 37 -11.87 12.84 35.16
CA LEU A 37 -12.25 12.43 33.80
C LEU A 37 -13.76 12.52 33.62
N GLU A 38 -14.17 12.99 32.46
CA GLU A 38 -15.57 13.10 32.01
C GLU A 38 -15.82 12.16 30.83
N LEU A 39 -17.04 11.60 30.75
CA LEU A 39 -17.51 10.76 29.64
C LEU A 39 -17.66 11.55 28.34
N GLY A 40 -17.48 10.90 27.19
CA GLY A 40 -17.57 11.53 25.87
C GLY A 40 -16.44 12.51 25.53
N VAL A 41 -15.49 12.76 26.42
CA VAL A 41 -14.36 13.68 26.21
C VAL A 41 -13.19 12.96 25.54
N TRP A 42 -12.48 13.68 24.67
CA TRP A 42 -11.27 13.19 24.00
C TRP A 42 -10.04 13.37 24.89
N TYR A 43 -9.19 12.35 24.95
CA TYR A 43 -7.95 12.33 25.73
C TYR A 43 -6.76 11.92 24.88
N ASP A 44 -5.62 12.56 25.11
CA ASP A 44 -4.30 12.08 24.72
C ASP A 44 -3.80 11.11 25.79
N ILE A 45 -3.40 9.91 25.35
CA ILE A 45 -2.97 8.79 26.19
C ILE A 45 -1.46 8.61 26.04
N TRP A 46 -0.76 8.69 27.16
CA TRP A 46 0.65 8.39 27.27
C TRP A 46 0.87 7.27 28.30
N GLU A 47 2.09 6.73 28.34
CA GLU A 47 2.44 5.57 29.19
C GLU A 47 2.03 5.72 30.67
N ASN A 48 1.98 6.95 31.19
CA ASN A 48 1.59 7.23 32.59
C ASN A 48 0.68 8.46 32.76
N SER A 49 0.08 8.99 31.70
CA SER A 49 -0.77 10.18 31.81
C SER A 49 -1.92 10.18 30.81
N LEU A 50 -2.98 10.86 31.23
CA LEU A 50 -4.17 11.17 30.45
C LEU A 50 -4.37 12.68 30.51
N GLU A 51 -4.44 13.32 29.36
CA GLU A 51 -4.70 14.75 29.26
C GLU A 51 -5.92 14.97 28.37
N ALA A 52 -6.91 15.73 28.87
CA ALA A 52 -8.06 16.10 28.07
C ALA A 52 -7.60 16.96 26.89
N ARG A 53 -8.14 16.68 25.70
CA ARG A 53 -7.82 17.43 24.50
C ARG A 53 -8.79 18.59 24.38
N ASP A 54 -8.27 19.81 24.48
CA ASP A 54 -9.07 21.05 24.43
C ASP A 54 -9.82 21.22 23.09
N GLU A 55 -9.25 20.75 21.97
CA GLU A 55 -9.85 20.85 20.63
C GLU A 55 -9.60 19.58 19.80
N TYR A 56 -10.66 18.81 19.51
CA TYR A 56 -10.65 17.80 18.45
C TYR A 56 -11.66 18.19 17.36
N GLU A 57 -11.22 18.99 16.38
CA GLU A 57 -12.07 19.50 15.30
C GLU A 57 -12.30 18.50 14.13
N ASN A 58 -12.23 17.19 14.39
CA ASN A 58 -12.53 16.24 13.32
C ASN A 58 -14.05 16.04 13.20
N LYS A 59 -14.69 16.84 12.35
CA LYS A 59 -16.13 16.74 12.03
C LYS A 59 -16.58 15.37 11.47
N ARG A 60 -15.66 14.43 11.25
CA ARG A 60 -15.97 13.07 10.79
C ARG A 60 -16.38 12.12 11.91
N CYS A 61 -16.16 12.52 13.17
CA CYS A 61 -16.59 11.79 14.36
C CYS A 61 -16.92 12.79 15.47
N GLU A 62 -18.19 13.14 15.60
CA GLU A 62 -18.67 14.02 16.68
C GLU A 62 -19.12 13.14 17.84
N VAL A 63 -18.55 13.33 19.03
CA VAL A 63 -18.81 12.51 20.23
C VAL A 63 -19.46 13.38 21.28
N TRP A 64 -20.45 12.84 21.98
CA TRP A 64 -21.08 13.49 23.13
C TRP A 64 -21.54 12.47 24.17
N GLU A 65 -21.83 12.96 25.36
CA GLU A 65 -22.49 12.22 26.42
C GLU A 65 -23.92 12.73 26.58
N GLU A 66 -24.85 11.79 26.79
CA GLU A 66 -26.24 12.06 27.12
C GLU A 66 -26.74 10.98 28.09
N ASP A 67 -27.25 11.40 29.25
CA ASP A 67 -27.82 10.53 30.29
C ASP A 67 -26.88 9.38 30.77
N GLY A 68 -25.58 9.66 30.86
CA GLY A 68 -24.53 8.73 31.26
C GLY A 68 -24.10 7.78 30.14
N GLU A 69 -24.57 7.98 28.91
CA GLU A 69 -24.27 7.15 27.75
C GLU A 69 -23.49 7.94 26.70
N VAL A 70 -22.53 7.28 26.05
CA VAL A 70 -21.66 7.93 25.06
C VAL A 70 -22.15 7.62 23.65
N PHE A 71 -22.35 8.68 22.87
CA PHE A 71 -22.81 8.63 21.50
C PHE A 71 -21.76 9.20 20.55
N ALA A 72 -21.83 8.78 19.30
CA ALA A 72 -21.02 9.34 18.22
C ALA A 72 -21.82 9.46 16.93
N LYS A 73 -21.65 10.58 16.23
CA LYS A 73 -22.19 10.81 14.89
C LYS A 73 -21.07 10.61 13.87
N VAL A 74 -21.29 9.69 12.94
CA VAL A 74 -20.27 9.24 11.97
C VAL A 74 -20.90 8.86 10.63
N LEU A 75 -20.07 8.77 9.60
CA LEU A 75 -20.45 8.15 8.32
C LEU A 75 -20.24 6.63 8.35
N ALA A 76 -21.22 5.87 7.89
CA ALA A 76 -21.12 4.41 7.78
C ALA A 76 -21.48 3.90 6.39
N ILE A 77 -20.98 2.71 6.07
CA ILE A 77 -21.19 2.05 4.77
C ILE A 77 -21.41 0.56 4.98
N GLY A 78 -22.28 -0.02 4.15
CA GLY A 78 -22.50 -1.46 4.05
C GLY A 78 -22.06 -2.02 2.69
N PRO A 79 -21.78 -3.32 2.59
CA PRO A 79 -21.30 -3.94 1.38
C PRO A 79 -22.37 -3.99 0.28
N ASN A 80 -21.95 -3.74 -0.95
CA ASN A 80 -22.78 -3.98 -2.11
C ASN A 80 -22.68 -5.42 -2.60
N ASN A 81 -23.57 -6.25 -2.06
CA ASN A 81 -23.60 -7.69 -2.29
C ASN A 81 -23.78 -8.09 -3.78
N PHE A 82 -24.19 -7.16 -4.65
CA PHE A 82 -24.31 -7.42 -6.09
C PHE A 82 -22.98 -7.37 -6.84
N PHE A 83 -22.01 -6.59 -6.36
CA PHE A 83 -20.72 -6.40 -7.03
C PHE A 83 -19.57 -7.17 -6.38
N LEU A 84 -19.79 -7.73 -5.19
CA LEU A 84 -18.80 -8.53 -4.49
C LEU A 84 -18.83 -10.01 -4.95
N PRO A 85 -17.67 -10.66 -5.09
CA PRO A 85 -17.59 -12.10 -5.30
C PRO A 85 -18.31 -12.89 -4.18
N PRO A 86 -18.83 -14.10 -4.46
CA PRO A 86 -19.62 -14.87 -3.49
C PRO A 86 -18.94 -15.09 -2.14
N GLU A 87 -17.62 -15.29 -2.12
CA GLU A 87 -16.84 -15.53 -0.90
C GLU A 87 -16.78 -14.29 -0.02
N ILE A 88 -16.45 -13.12 -0.60
CA ILE A 88 -16.41 -11.84 0.11
C ILE A 88 -17.81 -11.44 0.57
N HIS A 89 -18.82 -11.55 -0.30
CA HIS A 89 -20.21 -11.29 0.07
C HIS A 89 -20.61 -12.14 1.28
N LYS A 90 -20.37 -13.46 1.26
CA LYS A 90 -20.74 -14.34 2.38
C LYS A 90 -20.04 -13.93 3.67
N LYS A 91 -18.75 -13.57 3.60
CA LYS A 91 -17.93 -13.15 4.75
C LYS A 91 -18.44 -11.86 5.40
N TYR A 92 -18.75 -10.85 4.59
CA TYR A 92 -19.12 -9.51 5.08
C TYR A 92 -20.63 -9.24 5.07
N LYS A 93 -21.45 -10.28 4.93
CA LYS A 93 -22.90 -10.14 4.85
C LYS A 93 -23.44 -9.39 6.07
N TYR A 94 -24.16 -8.29 5.82
CA TYR A 94 -24.73 -7.38 6.83
C TYR A 94 -23.70 -6.64 7.70
N ALA A 95 -22.43 -6.62 7.30
CA ALA A 95 -21.45 -5.76 7.96
C ALA A 95 -21.83 -4.28 7.76
N VAL A 96 -21.65 -3.49 8.80
CA VAL A 96 -21.67 -2.04 8.73
C VAL A 96 -20.32 -1.54 9.24
N TRP A 97 -19.68 -0.67 8.47
CA TRP A 97 -18.31 -0.24 8.70
C TRP A 97 -18.19 1.28 8.81
N ASN A 98 -17.37 1.72 9.74
CA ASN A 98 -16.83 3.07 9.82
C ASN A 98 -15.31 3.00 10.02
N PRO A 99 -14.50 3.86 9.36
CA PRO A 99 -13.04 3.81 9.47
C PRO A 99 -12.49 4.17 10.86
N PHE A 100 -13.23 4.89 11.70
CA PHE A 100 -12.81 5.27 13.05
C PHE A 100 -13.29 4.26 14.09
N LEU A 101 -14.56 3.86 14.03
CA LEU A 101 -15.25 3.02 15.00
C LEU A 101 -15.23 1.52 14.64
N LYS A 102 -14.74 1.19 13.45
CA LYS A 102 -14.65 -0.17 12.87
C LYS A 102 -16.04 -0.76 12.62
N TYR A 103 -16.27 -2.01 13.01
CA TYR A 103 -17.57 -2.68 12.81
C TYR A 103 -18.62 -2.17 13.81
N LEU A 104 -19.80 -1.91 13.28
CA LEU A 104 -20.96 -1.42 14.02
C LEU A 104 -22.03 -2.50 14.16
N ASP A 105 -22.70 -2.53 15.31
CA ASP A 105 -23.88 -3.36 15.52
C ASP A 105 -25.11 -2.69 14.90
N ASP A 106 -25.67 -3.30 13.86
CA ASP A 106 -26.88 -2.82 13.19
C ASP A 106 -28.16 -3.03 14.03
N GLY A 107 -28.07 -3.74 15.16
CA GLY A 107 -29.14 -3.84 16.15
C GLY A 107 -30.48 -4.28 15.56
N ASP A 108 -31.42 -3.35 15.51
CA ASP A 108 -32.77 -3.52 14.97
C ASP A 108 -32.83 -3.48 13.43
N ASN A 109 -31.71 -3.77 12.77
CA ASN A 109 -31.57 -3.83 11.31
C ASN A 109 -31.81 -2.49 10.61
N LEU A 110 -31.48 -1.38 11.30
CA LEU A 110 -31.76 -0.04 10.82
C LEU A 110 -31.07 0.21 9.47
N PHE A 111 -29.79 -0.14 9.38
CA PHE A 111 -28.96 0.05 8.22
C PHE A 111 -29.32 -0.94 7.11
N LYS A 112 -29.30 -2.25 7.38
CA LYS A 112 -29.46 -3.26 6.33
C LYS A 112 -30.82 -3.21 5.62
N ASP A 113 -31.89 -2.79 6.31
CA ASP A 113 -33.24 -2.77 5.77
C ASP A 113 -33.54 -1.47 4.99
N LYS A 114 -32.78 -0.39 5.24
CA LYS A 114 -33.08 0.95 4.70
C LYS A 114 -31.99 1.52 3.79
N VAL A 115 -30.76 1.03 3.89
CA VAL A 115 -29.60 1.54 3.16
C VAL A 115 -29.16 0.54 2.11
N ARG A 116 -28.98 1.00 0.87
CA ARG A 116 -28.43 0.17 -0.20
C ARG A 116 -26.92 0.05 -0.02
N GLY A 117 -26.36 -1.11 -0.37
CA GLY A 117 -24.91 -1.30 -0.33
C GLY A 117 -24.15 -0.29 -1.21
N ASP A 118 -22.97 0.12 -0.75
CA ASP A 118 -22.14 1.24 -1.23
C ASP A 118 -22.68 2.66 -0.96
N ASP A 119 -23.92 2.83 -0.50
CA ASP A 119 -24.37 4.15 -0.06
C ASP A 119 -23.71 4.47 1.29
N VAL A 120 -23.23 5.71 1.41
CA VAL A 120 -22.62 6.20 2.65
C VAL A 120 -23.66 7.05 3.35
N VAL A 121 -23.95 6.74 4.61
CA VAL A 121 -25.03 7.36 5.37
C VAL A 121 -24.48 7.90 6.68
N GLU A 122 -24.93 9.09 7.06
CA GLU A 122 -24.66 9.64 8.39
C GLU A 122 -25.57 8.97 9.42
N ILE A 123 -24.97 8.49 10.51
CA ILE A 123 -25.65 7.73 11.54
C ILE A 123 -25.25 8.22 12.92
N VAL A 124 -26.10 7.93 13.91
CA VAL A 124 -25.74 8.00 15.33
C VAL A 124 -25.53 6.60 15.86
N VAL A 125 -24.42 6.40 16.56
CA VAL A 125 -24.12 5.18 17.29
C VAL A 125 -23.97 5.46 18.77
N LYS A 126 -24.24 4.44 19.57
CA LYS A 126 -24.08 4.43 21.02
C LYS A 126 -23.00 3.43 21.40
N TYR A 127 -22.16 3.75 22.38
CA TYR A 127 -21.24 2.80 22.99
C TYR A 127 -22.02 1.64 23.64
N ALA A 128 -21.83 0.45 23.08
CA ALA A 128 -22.47 -0.79 23.50
C ALA A 128 -21.57 -1.97 23.06
N PRO A 129 -20.57 -2.34 23.87
CA PRO A 129 -19.66 -3.43 23.57
C PRO A 129 -20.36 -4.75 23.28
N TRP A 130 -19.86 -5.45 22.25
CA TRP A 130 -20.34 -6.77 21.84
C TRP A 130 -19.17 -7.58 21.28
N LYS A 131 -19.42 -8.84 20.90
CA LYS A 131 -18.36 -9.76 20.47
C LYS A 131 -17.49 -9.28 19.30
N ASN A 132 -17.99 -8.37 18.45
CA ASN A 132 -17.35 -7.98 17.18
C ASN A 132 -17.01 -6.48 17.09
N GLY A 133 -17.15 -5.70 18.17
CA GLY A 133 -17.00 -4.24 18.11
C GLY A 133 -17.44 -3.54 19.41
N ASN A 134 -17.69 -2.23 19.32
CA ASN A 134 -17.95 -1.43 20.53
C ASN A 134 -19.18 -0.53 20.45
N PHE A 135 -19.80 -0.39 19.27
CA PHE A 135 -20.82 0.62 19.02
C PHE A 135 -22.02 0.04 18.29
N LYS A 136 -23.22 0.44 18.71
CA LYS A 136 -24.51 0.04 18.15
C LYS A 136 -25.19 1.22 17.46
N ILE A 137 -25.73 1.00 16.27
CA ILE A 137 -26.50 1.99 15.51
C ILE A 137 -27.83 2.23 16.22
N VAL A 138 -28.14 3.50 16.47
CA VAL A 138 -29.40 3.93 17.11
C VAL A 138 -30.24 4.83 16.20
N GLU A 139 -29.62 5.52 15.24
CA GLU A 139 -30.32 6.43 14.31
C GLU A 139 -29.65 6.48 12.93
N LEU A 140 -30.47 6.64 11.88
CA LEU A 140 -30.01 7.02 10.54
C LEU A 140 -30.47 8.46 10.27
N ILE A 141 -29.55 9.33 9.87
CA ILE A 141 -29.84 10.75 9.65
C ILE A 141 -30.15 10.97 8.17
N GLU A 142 -29.14 10.93 7.31
CA GLU A 142 -29.29 11.16 5.87
C GLU A 142 -28.16 10.52 5.04
N GLU A 143 -28.39 10.41 3.74
CA GLU A 143 -27.38 9.95 2.79
C GLU A 143 -26.32 11.05 2.58
N ALA A 144 -25.05 10.70 2.76
CA ALA A 144 -23.95 11.64 2.64
C ALA A 144 -23.56 11.84 1.17
N PRO A 145 -23.24 13.08 0.74
CA PRO A 145 -22.75 13.32 -0.62
C PRO A 145 -21.43 12.59 -0.87
N PHE A 146 -21.15 12.28 -2.13
CA PHE A 146 -19.89 11.63 -2.52
C PHE A 146 -18.66 12.47 -2.16
N GLU A 147 -18.76 13.79 -2.39
CA GLU A 147 -17.73 14.74 -1.97
C GLU A 147 -17.67 14.80 -0.44
N GLY A 148 -16.52 14.42 0.12
CA GLY A 148 -16.30 14.38 1.57
C GLY A 148 -16.46 13.00 2.21
N SER A 149 -17.09 12.02 1.55
CA SER A 149 -17.33 10.67 2.11
C SER A 149 -16.37 9.57 1.60
N SER A 150 -15.45 9.92 0.68
CA SER A 150 -14.52 8.97 0.05
C SER A 150 -13.64 8.19 1.04
N TYR A 151 -13.32 8.79 2.19
CA TYR A 151 -12.52 8.16 3.23
C TYR A 151 -13.21 6.93 3.88
N CYS A 152 -14.54 6.84 3.83
CA CYS A 152 -15.28 5.67 4.33
C CYS A 152 -15.27 4.48 3.34
N ARG A 153 -14.84 4.68 2.10
CA ARG A 153 -15.00 3.67 1.02
C ARG A 153 -13.87 2.65 0.94
N LEU A 154 -12.79 2.82 1.72
CA LEU A 154 -11.71 1.82 1.87
C LEU A 154 -12.06 0.80 2.94
N THR A 155 -13.16 0.09 2.74
CA THR A 155 -13.67 -0.91 3.68
C THR A 155 -12.85 -2.21 3.62
N PRO A 156 -12.95 -3.09 4.64
CA PRO A 156 -12.29 -4.39 4.60
C PRO A 156 -12.64 -5.23 3.36
N TRP A 157 -13.91 -5.26 2.94
CA TRP A 157 -14.32 -5.98 1.74
C TRP A 157 -13.83 -5.34 0.45
N THR A 158 -13.72 -4.01 0.40
CA THR A 158 -13.14 -3.31 -0.74
C THR A 158 -11.65 -3.60 -0.86
N LEU A 159 -10.91 -3.55 0.25
CA LEU A 159 -9.47 -3.83 0.27
C LEU A 159 -9.18 -5.30 -0.07
N GLU A 160 -9.95 -6.24 0.48
CA GLU A 160 -9.84 -7.66 0.15
C GLU A 160 -10.16 -7.92 -1.33
N PHE A 161 -11.23 -7.32 -1.87
CA PHE A 161 -11.56 -7.41 -3.29
C PHE A 161 -10.46 -6.83 -4.18
N MET A 162 -9.92 -5.65 -3.84
CA MET A 162 -8.80 -5.04 -4.56
C MET A 162 -7.56 -5.93 -4.54
N GLY A 163 -7.23 -6.54 -3.40
CA GLY A 163 -6.11 -7.47 -3.28
C GLY A 163 -6.28 -8.72 -4.15
N LEU A 164 -7.47 -9.33 -4.12
CA LEU A 164 -7.79 -10.51 -4.92
C LEU A 164 -7.83 -10.24 -6.42
N THR A 165 -8.19 -9.02 -6.83
CA THR A 165 -8.29 -8.62 -8.25
C THR A 165 -7.11 -7.77 -8.75
N MET A 166 -6.04 -7.69 -7.96
CA MET A 166 -4.90 -6.84 -8.27
C MET A 166 -4.21 -7.27 -9.57
N LYS A 167 -4.19 -8.58 -9.85
CA LYS A 167 -3.66 -9.12 -11.11
C LYS A 167 -4.45 -8.58 -12.30
N GLU A 168 -5.77 -8.66 -12.30
CA GLU A 168 -6.63 -8.19 -13.39
C GLU A 168 -6.45 -6.69 -13.63
N ALA A 169 -6.27 -5.92 -12.56
CA ALA A 169 -6.08 -4.47 -12.62
C ALA A 169 -4.67 -4.07 -13.13
N ALA A 170 -3.63 -4.78 -12.69
CA ALA A 170 -2.24 -4.44 -12.98
C ALA A 170 -1.64 -5.17 -14.19
N PHE A 171 -2.27 -6.26 -14.66
CA PHE A 171 -1.78 -7.02 -15.80
C PHE A 171 -1.78 -6.13 -17.06
N PRO A 172 -0.67 -6.06 -17.81
CA PRO A 172 -0.60 -5.17 -18.95
C PRO A 172 -1.51 -5.64 -20.09
N ARG A 173 -2.23 -4.69 -20.68
CA ARG A 173 -3.12 -4.97 -21.82
C ARG A 173 -2.32 -5.49 -23.01
N PRO A 174 -2.90 -6.34 -23.89
CA PRO A 174 -2.17 -6.92 -25.03
C PRO A 174 -1.51 -5.89 -25.96
N ASN A 175 -2.10 -4.70 -26.08
CA ASN A 175 -1.55 -3.62 -26.90
C ASN A 175 -0.52 -2.76 -26.17
N ASN A 176 -0.28 -2.93 -24.87
CA ASN A 176 0.69 -2.12 -24.14
C ASN A 176 2.11 -2.36 -24.68
N PRO A 177 2.96 -1.33 -24.79
CA PRO A 177 4.32 -1.45 -25.33
C PRO A 177 5.24 -2.45 -24.62
N CYS A 178 5.00 -2.72 -23.34
CA CYS A 178 5.71 -3.76 -22.59
C CYS A 178 5.40 -5.18 -23.09
N VAL A 179 4.19 -5.41 -23.64
CA VAL A 179 3.74 -6.68 -24.23
C VAL A 179 3.99 -6.67 -25.74
N LYS A 180 3.43 -5.69 -26.45
CA LYS A 180 3.58 -5.48 -27.89
C LYS A 180 4.81 -4.61 -28.17
N LYS A 181 5.97 -5.25 -28.16
CA LYS A 181 7.28 -4.58 -28.15
C LYS A 181 7.57 -3.79 -29.43
N ASP A 182 6.93 -4.09 -30.55
CA ASP A 182 7.07 -3.32 -31.78
C ASP A 182 6.29 -1.98 -31.74
N ARG A 183 5.30 -1.86 -30.85
CA ARG A 183 4.46 -0.66 -30.70
C ARG A 183 5.28 0.50 -30.14
N VAL A 184 5.19 1.62 -30.83
CA VAL A 184 5.72 2.90 -30.37
C VAL A 184 4.56 3.71 -29.77
N PRO A 185 4.66 4.19 -28.52
CA PRO A 185 3.60 5.00 -27.92
C PRO A 185 3.53 6.40 -28.53
N PRO A 186 2.41 7.12 -28.39
CA PRO A 186 2.34 8.54 -28.74
C PRO A 186 3.42 9.36 -28.02
N SER A 187 3.99 10.36 -28.70
CA SER A 187 5.06 11.20 -28.15
C SER A 187 4.61 12.21 -27.11
N ASP A 188 3.29 12.43 -27.04
CA ASP A 188 2.68 13.53 -26.30
C ASP A 188 2.07 13.04 -24.98
N ASP A 189 1.95 11.71 -24.82
CA ASP A 189 1.52 11.11 -23.57
C ASP A 189 2.58 11.33 -22.49
N VAL A 190 2.17 11.93 -21.38
CA VAL A 190 2.99 12.03 -20.17
C VAL A 190 2.92 10.69 -19.44
N GLN A 191 4.09 10.20 -19.07
CA GLN A 191 4.31 8.91 -18.44
C GLN A 191 4.94 9.15 -17.08
N MET A 192 4.67 8.27 -16.12
CA MET A 192 5.39 8.22 -14.86
C MET A 192 6.22 6.94 -14.83
N GLY A 193 7.44 6.99 -14.30
CA GLY A 193 8.27 5.80 -14.14
C GLY A 193 9.37 5.98 -13.11
N LEU A 194 9.76 4.86 -12.53
CA LEU A 194 10.81 4.75 -11.54
C LEU A 194 12.18 4.59 -12.20
N CYS A 195 13.18 5.35 -11.78
CA CYS A 195 14.56 5.12 -12.22
C CYS A 195 15.17 3.91 -11.50
N ILE A 196 15.14 2.75 -12.16
CA ILE A 196 15.64 1.49 -11.61
C ILE A 196 17.15 1.30 -11.76
N LYS A 197 17.76 2.00 -12.73
CA LYS A 197 19.22 2.06 -12.95
C LYS A 197 19.59 3.44 -13.49
N ALA A 198 20.54 4.13 -12.84
CA ALA A 198 20.96 5.47 -13.24
C ALA A 198 22.18 5.51 -14.18
N SER A 199 22.98 4.44 -14.23
CA SER A 199 24.06 4.21 -15.19
C SER A 199 24.13 2.73 -15.56
N TYR A 200 23.69 2.40 -16.77
CA TYR A 200 23.71 1.03 -17.31
C TYR A 200 23.93 1.06 -18.81
N ARG A 201 24.44 -0.06 -19.38
CA ARG A 201 24.74 -0.15 -20.81
C ARG A 201 23.51 0.18 -21.66
N ASN A 202 23.64 1.15 -22.54
CA ASN A 202 22.59 1.53 -23.49
C ASN A 202 22.48 0.49 -24.60
N VAL A 203 21.40 -0.29 -24.63
CA VAL A 203 21.14 -1.30 -25.67
C VAL A 203 21.08 -0.76 -27.09
N ALA A 204 20.89 0.54 -27.26
CA ALA A 204 20.81 1.18 -28.55
C ALA A 204 22.08 1.95 -28.95
N PHE A 205 23.16 1.85 -28.15
CA PHE A 205 24.46 2.46 -28.42
C PHE A 205 25.00 2.05 -29.79
N ARG A 206 25.60 3.01 -30.50
CA ARG A 206 26.34 2.84 -31.74
C ARG A 206 27.61 3.67 -31.68
N GLN A 207 28.77 3.02 -31.63
CA GLN A 207 30.07 3.68 -31.52
C GLN A 207 30.32 4.67 -32.67
N GLU A 208 29.83 4.36 -33.87
CA GLU A 208 30.05 5.16 -35.08
C GLU A 208 29.08 6.36 -35.23
N THR A 209 28.07 6.48 -34.36
CA THR A 209 27.06 7.55 -34.47
C THR A 209 27.33 8.65 -33.44
N GLY A 210 27.74 9.83 -33.90
CA GLY A 210 27.92 11.01 -33.04
C GLY A 210 26.67 11.33 -32.22
N GLY A 211 26.83 11.53 -30.90
CA GLY A 211 25.73 11.75 -29.94
C GLY A 211 25.14 10.49 -29.33
N SER A 212 25.66 9.30 -29.64
CA SER A 212 25.24 8.05 -29.03
C SER A 212 25.90 7.81 -27.66
N THR A 213 25.06 7.80 -26.62
CA THR A 213 25.26 7.33 -25.24
C THR A 213 25.81 5.91 -25.04
N GLU A 214 27.01 5.60 -24.53
CA GLU A 214 27.35 4.20 -24.12
C GLU A 214 26.52 3.75 -22.91
N TYR A 215 26.31 4.66 -21.97
CA TYR A 215 25.52 4.44 -20.77
C TYR A 215 24.27 5.31 -20.76
N CYS A 216 23.20 4.81 -20.14
CA CYS A 216 21.96 5.53 -19.94
C CYS A 216 21.30 5.17 -18.61
N SER A 217 20.32 5.96 -18.21
CA SER A 217 19.40 5.59 -17.14
C SER A 217 18.21 4.79 -17.71
N TYR A 218 17.65 3.90 -16.91
CA TYR A 218 16.45 3.14 -17.23
C TYR A 218 15.31 3.54 -16.29
N LEU A 219 14.24 4.04 -16.89
CA LEU A 219 12.96 4.28 -16.23
C LEU A 219 12.06 3.07 -16.48
N PHE A 220 11.39 2.58 -15.45
CA PHE A 220 10.43 1.50 -15.55
C PHE A 220 9.02 1.99 -15.22
N ASN A 221 8.04 1.53 -15.99
CA ASN A 221 6.66 1.47 -15.54
C ASN A 221 5.96 0.23 -16.13
N PRO A 222 4.86 -0.27 -15.53
CA PRO A 222 4.24 -1.53 -15.94
C PRO A 222 3.58 -1.51 -17.33
N VAL A 223 3.29 -0.32 -17.87
CA VAL A 223 2.60 -0.12 -19.15
C VAL A 223 3.57 -0.07 -20.34
N LEU A 224 4.66 0.67 -20.19
CA LEU A 224 5.71 0.84 -21.20
C LEU A 224 6.83 -0.19 -21.05
N GLY A 225 7.05 -0.67 -19.82
CA GLY A 225 8.23 -1.41 -19.45
C GLY A 225 9.43 -0.49 -19.32
N LEU A 226 10.54 -0.84 -19.98
CA LEU A 226 11.79 -0.10 -19.90
C LEU A 226 11.85 1.06 -20.91
N THR A 227 12.10 2.27 -20.40
CA THR A 227 12.39 3.46 -21.19
C THR A 227 13.82 3.94 -20.91
N ARG A 228 14.60 4.16 -21.96
CA ARG A 228 15.95 4.72 -21.83
C ARG A 228 15.88 6.23 -21.62
N TRP A 229 16.67 6.75 -20.71
CA TRP A 229 16.85 8.19 -20.50
C TRP A 229 18.33 8.54 -20.66
N MET A 230 18.60 9.52 -21.53
CA MET A 230 19.93 10.09 -21.72
C MET A 230 19.98 11.42 -20.95
N PRO A 231 20.39 11.42 -19.66
CA PRO A 231 20.59 12.67 -18.95
C PRO A 231 21.63 13.49 -19.70
N LYS A 232 21.28 14.72 -20.07
CA LYS A 232 22.25 15.67 -20.61
C LYS A 232 22.76 16.47 -19.41
N GLU A 233 24.07 16.57 -19.25
CA GLU A 233 24.65 17.66 -18.48
C GLU A 233 24.21 18.96 -19.17
N THR A 234 23.24 19.67 -18.61
CA THR A 234 23.06 21.07 -18.95
C THR A 234 24.26 21.78 -18.35
N ALA A 235 25.16 22.29 -19.20
CA ALA A 235 26.19 23.22 -18.79
C ALA A 235 25.54 24.24 -17.85
N SER A 236 26.08 24.34 -16.63
CA SER A 236 25.77 25.40 -15.67
C SER A 236 25.55 26.70 -16.44
N VAL A 237 24.39 27.33 -16.26
CA VAL A 237 24.14 28.67 -16.78
C VAL A 237 25.23 29.56 -16.19
N GLN A 238 26.28 29.84 -16.97
CA GLN A 238 27.26 30.84 -16.62
C GLN A 238 26.50 32.16 -16.68
N HIS A 239 26.08 32.66 -15.52
CA HIS A 239 25.66 34.05 -15.42
C HIS A 239 26.82 34.91 -15.93
N GLU A 240 26.55 35.75 -16.94
CA GLU A 240 27.52 36.67 -17.57
C GLU A 240 27.97 37.81 -16.63
N ASN A 241 28.04 37.57 -15.32
CA ASN A 241 28.46 38.57 -14.35
C ASN A 241 29.74 38.11 -13.62
N PRO A 242 30.93 38.58 -14.05
CA PRO A 242 32.22 38.17 -13.48
C PRO A 242 32.39 38.46 -11.99
N GLU A 243 31.55 39.30 -11.40
CA GLU A 243 31.64 39.69 -9.99
C GLU A 243 30.84 38.78 -9.02
N ALA A 244 29.89 37.99 -9.52
CA ALA A 244 29.17 37.00 -8.69
C ALA A 244 30.06 35.79 -8.32
N ASN A 245 31.11 35.53 -9.10
CA ASN A 245 32.03 34.40 -8.92
C ASN A 245 33.01 34.55 -7.75
N LYS A 246 32.98 35.66 -6.99
CA LYS A 246 33.87 35.88 -5.83
C LYS A 246 33.18 35.71 -4.47
N LEU A 247 31.85 35.53 -4.41
CA LEU A 247 31.11 35.44 -3.16
C LEU A 247 30.42 34.09 -2.90
N SER A 248 30.56 33.10 -3.79
CA SER A 248 30.06 31.74 -3.60
C SER A 248 31.21 30.74 -3.42
N LEU A 249 32.05 30.96 -2.41
CA LEU A 249 32.90 29.92 -1.83
C LEU A 249 32.16 29.31 -0.65
N GLY A 250 31.12 28.53 -0.96
CA GLY A 250 30.29 27.86 0.04
C GLY A 250 29.04 27.27 -0.61
N GLN A 251 28.95 25.95 -0.56
CA GLN A 251 27.86 25.09 -1.05
C GLN A 251 27.84 24.88 -2.57
N VAL A 252 28.57 23.85 -2.99
CA VAL A 252 28.26 23.11 -4.22
C VAL A 252 26.86 22.54 -4.02
N GLU A 253 25.85 23.13 -4.64
CA GLU A 253 24.55 22.49 -4.81
C GLU A 253 24.78 21.13 -5.47
N ASP A 254 24.30 20.06 -4.81
CA ASP A 254 24.43 18.69 -5.30
C ASP A 254 23.76 18.56 -6.67
N ASP A 255 24.56 18.32 -7.71
CA ASP A 255 24.07 18.18 -9.08
C ASP A 255 23.00 17.07 -9.16
N PRO A 256 21.71 17.37 -9.40
CA PRO A 256 20.64 16.36 -9.47
C PRO A 256 20.83 15.35 -10.61
N LEU A 257 21.82 15.58 -11.49
CA LEU A 257 22.25 14.69 -12.55
C LEU A 257 23.40 13.75 -12.14
N LYS A 258 23.84 13.68 -10.88
CA LYS A 258 24.71 12.56 -10.49
C LYS A 258 23.93 11.25 -10.46
N VAL A 259 24.66 10.14 -10.66
CA VAL A 259 24.08 8.79 -10.70
C VAL A 259 23.36 8.47 -9.39
N GLU A 260 23.97 8.79 -8.24
CA GLU A 260 23.36 8.59 -6.92
C GLU A 260 22.06 9.37 -6.71
N HIS A 261 21.90 10.53 -7.34
CA HIS A 261 20.72 11.38 -7.16
C HIS A 261 19.56 11.02 -8.08
N ARG A 262 19.75 10.11 -9.05
CA ARG A 262 18.69 9.70 -9.98
C ARG A 262 18.00 8.41 -9.61
N ILE A 263 18.77 7.40 -9.20
CA ILE A 263 18.27 6.06 -8.91
C ILE A 263 17.24 6.09 -7.77
N GLY A 264 16.20 5.26 -7.86
CA GLY A 264 15.15 5.18 -6.85
C GLY A 264 14.10 6.30 -6.95
N LYS A 265 14.33 7.37 -7.70
CA LYS A 265 13.36 8.46 -7.85
C LYS A 265 12.32 8.19 -8.94
N TRP A 266 11.15 8.79 -8.75
CA TRP A 266 10.06 8.77 -9.72
C TRP A 266 10.12 9.99 -10.62
N TYR A 267 9.87 9.79 -11.91
CA TYR A 267 9.92 10.85 -12.90
C TYR A 267 8.69 10.85 -13.77
N THR A 268 8.21 12.04 -14.10
CA THR A 268 7.31 12.24 -15.23
C THR A 268 8.14 12.53 -16.48
N TYR A 269 7.71 12.00 -17.63
CA TYR A 269 8.41 12.18 -18.89
C TYR A 269 7.49 11.97 -20.08
N SER A 270 7.86 12.56 -21.21
CA SER A 270 7.27 12.24 -22.51
C SER A 270 8.23 11.38 -23.31
N LEU A 271 7.74 10.78 -24.39
CA LEU A 271 8.56 9.90 -25.23
C LEU A 271 9.06 10.61 -26.48
N ASN A 272 10.33 10.41 -26.80
CA ASN A 272 10.89 10.68 -28.11
C ASN A 272 11.12 9.34 -28.83
N ALA A 273 10.49 9.16 -29.99
CA ALA A 273 10.54 7.91 -30.73
C ALA A 273 11.22 8.06 -32.09
N ASN A 274 12.19 7.20 -32.36
CA ASN A 274 12.82 7.10 -33.67
C ASN A 274 12.07 6.11 -34.56
N LYS A 275 11.28 6.63 -35.51
CA LYS A 275 10.44 5.83 -36.42
C LYS A 275 11.22 5.14 -37.55
N LYS A 276 12.51 5.45 -37.76
CA LYS A 276 13.27 5.07 -38.96
C LYS A 276 14.15 3.81 -38.82
N GLY A 277 14.00 3.00 -37.77
CA GLY A 277 14.90 1.87 -37.49
C GLY A 277 14.27 0.46 -37.59
N ASN A 278 14.97 -0.48 -38.23
CA ASN A 278 14.73 -1.94 -38.24
C ASN A 278 14.94 -2.63 -36.86
N ARG A 279 14.87 -1.89 -35.74
CA ARG A 279 15.09 -2.46 -34.40
C ARG A 279 13.81 -3.11 -33.87
N TYR A 280 13.96 -4.22 -33.15
CA TYR A 280 12.85 -5.14 -32.84
C TYR A 280 11.95 -4.73 -31.66
N SER A 281 12.37 -3.83 -30.76
CA SER A 281 11.58 -3.49 -29.56
C SER A 281 11.54 -2.01 -29.16
N ALA A 282 10.52 -1.63 -28.40
CA ALA A 282 10.18 -0.26 -28.02
C ALA A 282 11.34 0.41 -27.26
N VAL A 283 11.98 -0.30 -26.33
CA VAL A 283 13.16 0.16 -25.58
C VAL A 283 14.30 0.62 -26.51
N HIS A 284 14.43 0.06 -27.71
CA HIS A 284 15.45 0.48 -28.68
C HIS A 284 15.04 1.69 -29.52
N LYS A 285 13.74 1.94 -29.66
CA LYS A 285 13.17 3.00 -30.51
C LYS A 285 12.84 4.26 -29.72
N THR A 286 12.60 4.15 -28.42
CA THR A 286 12.17 5.25 -27.57
C THR A 286 13.28 5.72 -26.63
N THR A 287 13.20 7.00 -26.26
CA THR A 287 13.97 7.64 -25.19
C THR A 287 13.06 8.60 -24.43
N ALA A 288 13.28 8.79 -23.14
CA ALA A 288 12.59 9.79 -22.34
C ALA A 288 13.07 11.21 -22.71
N LYS A 289 12.13 12.16 -22.78
CA LYS A 289 12.36 13.60 -22.93
C LYS A 289 11.51 14.35 -21.90
N ASN A 290 11.83 15.62 -21.65
CA ASN A 290 11.11 16.47 -20.67
C ASN A 290 10.98 15.79 -19.30
N VAL A 291 12.07 15.15 -18.86
CA VAL A 291 12.09 14.35 -17.64
C VAL A 291 12.10 15.27 -16.43
N THR A 292 11.10 15.13 -15.56
CA THR A 292 10.95 15.95 -14.34
C THR A 292 10.73 15.04 -13.15
N GLU A 293 11.42 15.30 -12.03
CA GLU A 293 11.23 14.53 -10.80
C GLU A 293 9.81 14.75 -10.25
N PHE A 294 9.12 13.66 -9.93
CA PHE A 294 7.78 13.70 -9.36
C PHE A 294 7.86 13.81 -7.84
N GLN A 295 7.35 14.92 -7.30
CA GLN A 295 7.51 15.28 -5.88
C GLN A 295 6.68 14.42 -4.92
N ASN A 296 5.58 13.83 -5.40
CA ASN A 296 4.65 13.04 -4.59
C ASN A 296 4.65 11.57 -5.06
N PRO A 297 5.75 10.83 -4.90
CA PRO A 297 5.91 9.51 -5.49
C PRO A 297 4.81 8.53 -5.04
N PRO A 298 4.31 7.65 -5.93
CA PRO A 298 3.25 6.68 -5.58
C PRO A 298 3.72 5.63 -4.58
N LYS A 299 5.04 5.41 -4.46
CA LYS A 299 5.67 4.54 -3.48
C LYS A 299 6.97 5.16 -3.00
N VAL A 300 7.21 5.06 -1.69
CA VAL A 300 8.49 5.41 -1.09
C VAL A 300 9.54 4.40 -1.54
N THR A 301 10.73 4.89 -1.83
CA THR A 301 11.87 4.08 -2.28
C THR A 301 13.09 4.37 -1.43
N ARG A 302 13.96 3.36 -1.30
CA ARG A 302 15.29 3.49 -0.70
C ARG A 302 16.32 3.02 -1.71
N VAL A 303 17.54 3.52 -1.59
CA VAL A 303 18.68 3.08 -2.40
C VAL A 303 19.72 2.50 -1.45
N VAL A 304 19.95 1.19 -1.56
CA VAL A 304 20.90 0.45 -0.73
C VAL A 304 21.90 -0.23 -1.67
N ASP A 305 23.18 0.05 -1.48
CA ASP A 305 24.28 -0.48 -2.32
C ASP A 305 24.07 -0.27 -3.84
N GLY A 306 23.43 0.85 -4.22
CA GLY A 306 23.14 1.18 -5.62
C GLY A 306 22.00 0.36 -6.24
N GLU A 307 21.19 -0.31 -5.42
CA GLU A 307 19.95 -0.99 -5.82
C GLU A 307 18.73 -0.30 -5.20
N VAL A 308 17.64 -0.26 -5.98
CA VAL A 308 16.37 0.29 -5.49
C VAL A 308 15.66 -0.75 -4.66
N GLU A 309 15.28 -0.36 -3.44
CA GLU A 309 14.43 -1.10 -2.52
C GLU A 309 13.08 -0.39 -2.39
N ILE A 310 11.98 -1.14 -2.46
CA ILE A 310 10.61 -0.60 -2.49
C ILE A 310 9.70 -1.52 -1.68
N GLU A 311 8.96 -0.95 -0.74
CA GLU A 311 7.94 -1.71 -0.02
C GLU A 311 6.72 -1.99 -0.90
N THR A 312 6.22 -3.21 -0.83
CA THR A 312 5.01 -3.62 -1.53
C THR A 312 4.33 -4.77 -0.79
N SER A 313 3.04 -4.94 -1.04
CA SER A 313 2.25 -5.95 -0.34
C SER A 313 1.28 -6.69 -1.25
N PHE A 314 0.84 -7.86 -0.78
CA PHE A 314 -0.12 -8.72 -1.46
C PHE A 314 -0.91 -9.56 -0.44
N LEU A 315 -2.01 -10.17 -0.87
CA LEU A 315 -2.76 -11.10 -0.04
C LEU A 315 -2.11 -12.48 -0.05
N PHE A 316 -1.95 -13.06 1.13
CA PHE A 316 -1.43 -14.41 1.31
C PHE A 316 -2.37 -15.43 0.65
N ASP A 317 -1.79 -16.30 -0.17
CA ASP A 317 -2.45 -17.43 -0.79
C ASP A 317 -1.47 -18.60 -0.80
N TYR A 318 -1.82 -19.71 -0.13
CA TYR A 318 -0.95 -20.89 -0.12
C TYR A 318 -0.73 -21.46 -1.53
N ASP A 319 -1.75 -21.40 -2.39
CA ASP A 319 -1.72 -22.04 -3.70
C ASP A 319 -0.76 -21.30 -4.65
N MET A 320 -0.42 -20.04 -4.33
CA MET A 320 0.67 -19.30 -4.98
C MET A 320 2.05 -19.93 -4.71
N PHE A 321 2.24 -20.50 -3.52
CA PHE A 321 3.55 -20.94 -3.04
C PHE A 321 3.79 -22.42 -3.22
N GLU A 322 2.77 -23.27 -3.10
CA GLU A 322 2.94 -24.73 -3.15
C GLU A 322 1.61 -25.46 -3.39
N THR A 323 1.71 -26.72 -3.77
CA THR A 323 0.53 -27.60 -3.90
C THR A 323 0.03 -28.07 -2.54
N SER A 324 -1.25 -28.45 -2.48
CA SER A 324 -1.84 -29.06 -1.27
C SER A 324 -1.11 -30.32 -0.81
N GLU A 325 -0.51 -31.08 -1.73
CA GLU A 325 0.30 -32.26 -1.42
C GLU A 325 1.61 -31.86 -0.71
N ASN A 326 2.32 -30.86 -1.21
CA ASN A 326 3.56 -30.38 -0.59
C ASN A 326 3.31 -29.77 0.79
N ARG A 327 2.18 -29.09 0.97
CA ARG A 327 1.76 -28.48 2.24
C ARG A 327 1.66 -29.49 3.39
N GLN A 328 1.40 -30.77 3.10
CA GLN A 328 1.36 -31.82 4.13
C GLN A 328 2.75 -32.18 4.66
N ASN A 329 3.81 -31.81 3.94
CA ASN A 329 5.17 -32.06 4.35
C ASN A 329 5.66 -30.98 5.32
N LYS A 330 5.77 -31.30 6.61
CA LYS A 330 6.31 -30.37 7.64
C LYS A 330 7.83 -30.48 7.84
N THR A 331 8.56 -31.14 6.92
CA THR A 331 10.01 -31.37 7.05
C THR A 331 10.82 -30.58 6.01
N GLU A 332 12.14 -30.71 6.03
CA GLU A 332 13.05 -30.11 5.03
C GLU A 332 12.70 -30.48 3.58
N GLN A 333 11.97 -31.58 3.38
CA GLN A 333 11.47 -32.01 2.08
C GLN A 333 10.38 -31.10 1.48
N ARG A 334 9.83 -30.16 2.25
CA ARG A 334 8.86 -29.17 1.74
C ARG A 334 9.49 -28.16 0.80
N PHE A 335 10.73 -27.74 1.08
CA PHE A 335 11.40 -26.66 0.34
C PHE A 335 11.55 -26.97 -1.17
N PRO A 336 11.99 -28.18 -1.58
CA PRO A 336 12.06 -28.55 -3.00
C PRO A 336 10.72 -28.52 -3.74
N GLY A 337 9.59 -28.65 -3.04
CA GLY A 337 8.25 -28.61 -3.62
C GLY A 337 7.62 -27.21 -3.67
N LEU A 338 8.32 -26.18 -3.20
CA LEU A 338 7.87 -24.79 -3.33
C LEU A 338 7.95 -24.32 -4.80
N SER A 339 6.97 -23.52 -5.19
CA SER A 339 6.85 -22.92 -6.51
C SER A 339 8.05 -22.01 -6.80
N LYS A 340 8.61 -22.17 -8.00
CA LYS A 340 9.65 -21.27 -8.57
C LYS A 340 9.06 -20.15 -9.41
N ASP A 341 7.75 -20.20 -9.66
CA ASP A 341 7.00 -19.26 -10.48
C ASP A 341 6.01 -18.43 -9.64
N ALA A 342 6.13 -18.50 -8.31
CA ALA A 342 5.32 -17.71 -7.37
C ALA A 342 5.56 -16.22 -7.62
N HIS A 343 4.46 -15.46 -7.72
CA HIS A 343 4.52 -14.03 -7.99
C HIS A 343 3.21 -13.36 -7.58
N PHE A 344 3.26 -12.05 -7.38
CA PHE A 344 2.09 -11.20 -7.26
C PHE A 344 2.22 -10.01 -8.21
N TRP A 345 1.13 -9.25 -8.31
CA TRP A 345 1.05 -8.08 -9.16
C TRP A 345 0.91 -6.84 -8.29
N ASP A 346 1.76 -5.85 -8.52
CA ASP A 346 1.65 -4.53 -7.94
C ASP A 346 1.34 -3.50 -9.03
N HIS A 347 0.48 -2.52 -8.71
CA HIS A 347 0.03 -1.52 -9.68
C HIS A 347 1.19 -0.68 -10.28
N ASN A 348 2.23 -0.41 -9.49
CA ASN A 348 3.34 0.45 -9.86
C ASN A 348 4.59 -0.33 -10.29
N LEU A 349 4.78 -1.56 -9.78
CA LEU A 349 5.94 -2.41 -10.09
C LEU A 349 5.65 -3.49 -11.13
N GLY A 350 4.37 -3.78 -11.42
CA GLY A 350 3.95 -4.87 -12.28
C GLY A 350 4.14 -6.22 -11.59
N ARG A 351 4.57 -7.24 -12.33
CA ARG A 351 4.87 -8.56 -11.78
C ARG A 351 6.10 -8.52 -10.87
N VAL A 352 5.94 -8.97 -9.63
CA VAL A 352 7.01 -9.14 -8.63
C VAL A 352 7.15 -10.63 -8.33
N GLU A 353 8.34 -11.20 -8.57
CA GLU A 353 8.60 -12.61 -8.30
C GLU A 353 8.79 -12.87 -6.80
N ILE A 354 8.40 -14.06 -6.34
CA ILE A 354 8.67 -14.56 -5.00
C ILE A 354 9.42 -15.88 -5.15
N TYR A 355 10.63 -15.95 -4.58
CA TYR A 355 11.45 -17.16 -4.64
C TYR A 355 11.28 -18.03 -3.39
N PRO A 356 11.57 -19.34 -3.48
CA PRO A 356 11.31 -20.32 -2.43
C PRO A 356 11.77 -19.93 -1.01
N ASN A 357 12.90 -19.22 -0.87
CA ASN A 357 13.36 -18.75 0.43
C ASN A 357 12.34 -17.82 1.12
N ILE A 358 11.80 -16.86 0.37
CA ILE A 358 10.80 -15.91 0.88
C ILE A 358 9.45 -16.60 1.04
N SER A 359 9.06 -17.47 0.11
CA SER A 359 7.84 -18.28 0.24
C SER A 359 7.86 -19.12 1.53
N MET A 360 8.99 -19.77 1.83
CA MET A 360 9.15 -20.57 3.05
C MET A 360 9.03 -19.71 4.31
N GLU A 361 9.70 -18.55 4.33
CA GLU A 361 9.64 -17.62 5.47
C GLU A 361 8.21 -17.15 5.75
N ILE A 362 7.46 -16.79 4.70
CA ILE A 362 6.06 -16.38 4.81
C ILE A 362 5.19 -17.52 5.35
N ILE A 363 5.29 -18.70 4.74
CA ILE A 363 4.52 -19.88 5.12
C ILE A 363 4.76 -20.22 6.59
N GLN A 364 6.02 -20.28 7.02
CA GLN A 364 6.39 -20.61 8.39
C GLN A 364 5.87 -19.56 9.37
N ALA A 365 5.99 -18.27 9.05
CA ALA A 365 5.47 -17.20 9.90
C ALA A 365 3.95 -17.32 10.11
N VAL A 366 3.19 -17.57 9.04
CA VAL A 366 1.72 -17.73 9.12
C VAL A 366 1.33 -19.00 9.89
N GLU A 367 2.00 -20.13 9.63
CA GLU A 367 1.70 -21.40 10.30
C GLU A 367 2.05 -21.37 11.78
N ASN A 368 3.23 -20.88 12.14
CA ASN A 368 3.65 -20.77 13.54
C ASN A 368 2.70 -19.87 14.34
N HIS A 369 2.22 -18.78 13.74
CA HIS A 369 1.21 -17.93 14.35
C HIS A 369 -0.10 -18.68 14.58
N ARG A 370 -0.61 -19.37 13.55
CA ARG A 370 -1.87 -20.13 13.64
C ARG A 370 -1.80 -21.29 14.64
N GLU A 371 -0.66 -21.97 14.75
CA GLU A 371 -0.45 -23.03 15.74
C GLU A 371 -0.44 -22.49 17.18
N GLY A 372 -0.14 -21.20 17.36
CA GLY A 372 -0.14 -20.53 18.67
C GLY A 372 -1.46 -19.88 19.07
N LEU A 373 -2.48 -19.83 18.19
CA LEU A 373 -3.78 -19.25 18.49
C LEU A 373 -4.59 -20.16 19.42
N ASP A 374 -5.32 -19.58 20.36
CA ASP A 374 -6.34 -20.33 21.10
C ASP A 374 -7.53 -20.69 20.17
N PRO A 375 -8.38 -21.66 20.55
CA PRO A 375 -9.46 -22.13 19.69
C PRO A 375 -10.45 -21.02 19.29
N THR A 376 -10.71 -20.05 20.15
CA THR A 376 -11.65 -18.95 19.88
C THR A 376 -11.05 -17.95 18.89
N GLU A 377 -9.81 -17.53 19.10
CA GLU A 377 -9.10 -16.69 18.14
C GLU A 377 -8.90 -17.40 16.80
N SER A 378 -8.59 -18.70 16.82
CA SER A 378 -8.43 -19.49 15.60
C SER A 378 -9.71 -19.53 14.76
N GLU A 379 -10.89 -19.68 15.39
CA GLU A 379 -12.17 -19.67 14.67
C GLU A 379 -12.45 -18.29 14.04
N LEU A 380 -12.20 -17.22 14.80
CA LEU A 380 -12.40 -15.84 14.33
C LEU A 380 -11.50 -15.49 13.14
N LEU A 381 -10.23 -15.92 13.19
CA LEU A 381 -9.20 -15.53 12.22
C LEU A 381 -9.04 -16.51 11.06
N MET A 382 -9.75 -17.65 11.08
CA MET A 382 -9.62 -18.72 10.08
C MET A 382 -9.83 -18.21 8.65
N ASN A 383 -10.80 -17.32 8.46
CA ASN A 383 -11.19 -16.78 7.15
C ASN A 383 -10.74 -15.33 6.96
N GLU A 384 -9.89 -14.82 7.87
CA GLU A 384 -9.42 -13.45 7.76
C GLU A 384 -8.30 -13.35 6.73
N ALA A 385 -8.37 -12.33 5.88
CA ALA A 385 -7.37 -12.14 4.85
C ALA A 385 -6.05 -11.72 5.51
N ILE A 386 -4.93 -12.28 5.04
CA ILE A 386 -3.61 -11.96 5.56
C ILE A 386 -2.88 -11.13 4.50
N VAL A 387 -2.36 -9.97 4.91
CA VAL A 387 -1.53 -9.11 4.08
C VAL A 387 -0.07 -9.41 4.37
N VAL A 388 0.71 -9.63 3.31
CA VAL A 388 2.16 -9.85 3.37
C VAL A 388 2.84 -8.64 2.74
N SER A 389 3.67 -7.95 3.52
CA SER A 389 4.51 -6.85 3.05
C SER A 389 5.96 -7.31 2.90
N VAL A 390 6.57 -6.96 1.77
CA VAL A 390 7.93 -7.32 1.40
C VAL A 390 8.67 -6.11 0.84
N THR A 391 9.99 -6.12 0.98
CA THR A 391 10.86 -5.20 0.26
C THR A 391 11.24 -5.85 -1.06
N ALA A 392 10.81 -5.23 -2.16
CA ALA A 392 11.13 -5.64 -3.51
C ALA A 392 12.38 -4.93 -4.04
N VAL A 393 13.17 -5.65 -4.85
CA VAL A 393 14.35 -5.11 -5.53
C VAL A 393 14.35 -5.47 -7.01
N VAL A 394 15.14 -4.75 -7.79
CA VAL A 394 15.31 -4.99 -9.23
C VAL A 394 16.17 -6.23 -9.44
N LEU A 395 15.68 -7.21 -10.20
CA LEU A 395 16.45 -8.41 -10.55
C LEU A 395 17.70 -8.05 -11.34
N ARG A 396 18.84 -8.69 -11.01
CA ARG A 396 20.13 -8.45 -11.68
C ARG A 396 20.05 -8.63 -13.20
N ASN A 397 19.25 -9.58 -13.67
CA ASN A 397 18.99 -9.89 -15.07
C ASN A 397 17.73 -9.20 -15.63
N PHE A 398 17.32 -8.05 -15.09
CA PHE A 398 16.09 -7.34 -15.47
C PHE A 398 15.92 -7.13 -16.98
N MET A 399 17.00 -6.90 -17.73
CA MET A 399 16.96 -6.76 -19.19
C MET A 399 16.47 -8.03 -19.88
N ARG A 400 16.98 -9.20 -19.47
CA ARG A 400 16.54 -10.51 -19.98
C ARG A 400 15.10 -10.80 -19.55
N ASN A 401 14.73 -10.45 -18.32
CA ASN A 401 13.35 -10.61 -17.88
C ASN A 401 12.40 -9.70 -18.65
N PHE A 402 12.81 -8.48 -18.97
CA PHE A 402 12.03 -7.58 -19.81
C PHE A 402 11.77 -8.14 -21.20
N GLU A 403 12.66 -8.96 -21.77
CA GLU A 403 12.42 -9.67 -23.04
C GLU A 403 11.28 -10.70 -22.96
N ASN A 404 10.97 -11.20 -21.76
CA ASN A 404 9.87 -12.12 -21.50
C ASN A 404 8.70 -11.51 -20.72
N TYR A 405 8.79 -10.25 -20.30
CA TYR A 405 7.71 -9.54 -19.64
C TYR A 405 6.45 -9.53 -20.53
N PRO A 406 5.24 -9.78 -19.98
CA PRO A 406 4.87 -9.89 -18.55
C PRO A 406 5.08 -11.25 -17.88
N ASN A 407 5.59 -12.26 -18.58
CA ASN A 407 5.73 -13.61 -18.01
C ASN A 407 6.83 -13.68 -16.95
N ASN A 408 7.83 -12.80 -17.03
CA ASN A 408 8.85 -12.63 -16.01
C ASN A 408 8.83 -11.19 -15.50
N GLY A 409 8.81 -11.03 -14.19
CA GLY A 409 8.92 -9.78 -13.46
C GLY A 409 10.30 -9.16 -13.54
N ILE A 410 10.34 -7.84 -13.41
CA ILE A 410 11.58 -7.08 -13.28
C ILE A 410 12.01 -6.98 -11.82
N PHE A 411 11.07 -7.11 -10.90
CA PHE A 411 11.29 -7.05 -9.47
C PHE A 411 11.15 -8.43 -8.83
N VAL A 412 11.80 -8.59 -7.68
CA VAL A 412 11.71 -9.79 -6.83
C VAL A 412 11.58 -9.36 -5.37
N ALA A 413 10.80 -10.08 -4.60
CA ALA A 413 10.78 -9.95 -3.15
C ALA A 413 12.14 -10.37 -2.57
N LYS A 414 12.83 -9.45 -1.89
CA LYS A 414 14.16 -9.67 -1.31
C LYS A 414 14.07 -10.06 0.16
N THR A 415 13.22 -9.39 0.93
CA THR A 415 13.01 -9.63 2.36
C THR A 415 11.53 -9.55 2.70
N LEU A 416 11.10 -10.40 3.63
CA LEU A 416 9.82 -10.26 4.32
C LEU A 416 9.93 -9.14 5.37
N ASP A 417 8.99 -8.21 5.35
CA ASP A 417 9.00 -7.06 6.27
C ASP A 417 7.93 -7.20 7.36
N THR A 418 6.70 -7.50 6.97
CA THR A 418 5.57 -7.62 7.90
C THR A 418 4.52 -8.58 7.36
N ILE A 419 3.83 -9.29 8.25
CA ILE A 419 2.60 -10.02 7.96
C ILE A 419 1.56 -9.56 8.98
N CYS A 420 0.36 -9.23 8.54
CA CYS A 420 -0.74 -8.86 9.42
C CYS A 420 -2.09 -9.30 8.87
N TYR A 421 -3.10 -9.36 9.72
CA TYR A 421 -4.48 -9.49 9.26
C TYR A 421 -4.95 -8.20 8.60
N LEU A 422 -5.64 -8.31 7.46
CA LEU A 422 -6.19 -7.17 6.72
C LEU A 422 -7.14 -6.38 7.60
N ASN A 423 -8.06 -7.07 8.26
CA ASN A 423 -8.94 -6.46 9.24
C ASN A 423 -8.22 -6.30 10.60
N GLY A 424 -8.29 -5.09 11.16
CA GLY A 424 -7.73 -4.78 12.48
C GLY A 424 -6.20 -4.68 12.53
N GLY A 425 -5.47 -5.12 11.50
CA GLY A 425 -4.02 -4.93 11.42
C GLY A 425 -3.21 -5.74 12.43
N LYS A 426 -3.79 -6.76 13.09
CA LYS A 426 -3.10 -7.59 14.09
C LYS A 426 -1.86 -8.22 13.42
N VAL A 427 -0.69 -7.90 13.96
CA VAL A 427 0.60 -8.32 13.42
C VAL A 427 0.82 -9.81 13.71
N ILE A 428 1.19 -10.54 12.65
CA ILE A 428 1.57 -11.96 12.65
C ILE A 428 3.09 -12.08 12.71
N TYR A 429 3.79 -11.24 11.94
CA TYR A 429 5.25 -11.19 11.85
C TYR A 429 5.67 -9.76 11.58
N GLN A 430 6.77 -9.33 12.19
CA GLN A 430 7.44 -8.07 11.88
C GLN A 430 8.94 -8.26 12.07
N ARG A 431 9.71 -7.81 11.09
CA ARG A 431 11.17 -7.90 11.08
C ARG A 431 11.85 -6.95 12.07
#